data_AF-A0A5B0BT48-F1
#
_entry.id   AF-A0A5B0BT48-F1
#
_cell.length_a   1.000
_cell.length_b   1.000
_cell.length_c   1.000
_cell.angle_alpha   90.00
_cell.angle_beta   90.00
_cell.angle_gamma   90.00
#
_symmetry.space_group_name_H-M   'P 1'
#
loop_
_entity.id
_entity.type
_entity.pdbx_description
1 polymer ?
#
loop_
_entity_poly.entity_id
_entity_poly.type
_entity_poly.pdbx_seq_one_letter_code
_entity_poly.pdbx_strand_id
1 'polypeptide(L)'
;MARYRTINVDLNRQYRNDLNANFSQIEADLLALQNISNGQKQELLAELSRIERESKDRDNVLAKQNLETLLQSIETAKNNANTAAANADVKAGRAQTQGDYAKTQGDYAKVQGAFANLKGDFANEKATLADKAAGNANLEASNLSALKVAVVDATQNANTAIENLGAVGAYSMTTTYYPKNTVEYNGSGYMNILLSKGILPTNTTYWKKVVSKGDKGDTGNTGSQGLQGIQGIKGDTGLQGIKGDKGDKGDPGTVTKVNNIGPDASGNVTLPLPTEPDLTVYAKKTEVSSSVQRASWDTKETPTGSQAKVNAHENKKTNPHAVTKTQVGLSEVDNIKQATKAEFDTHKAVVASPTTLGHVKVGTNLTVTADGTLNASGGSVPDASTTVKGIVKLNDALNSSLTTEAATANAVKQVNDLKANKSQESQISISLQNGWGGNLRCYKNQFGVVQLFGMVTVGSLPSGTIATLPIGYRPVNAHFFSSPTASSATDGRTMELLLRPDGTITPNATPLKNIYIENSFRL
;
A
#
# COMPACT_ATOMS: atom_id res chain seq x y z
N MET A 1 21.49 -80.03 -86.54
CA MET A 1 21.07 -81.18 -85.69
C MET A 1 21.37 -82.57 -86.28
N ALA A 2 21.77 -82.72 -87.55
CA ALA A 2 22.14 -84.04 -88.12
C ALA A 2 23.44 -84.67 -87.56
N ARG A 3 24.29 -83.91 -86.86
CA ARG A 3 25.57 -84.40 -86.31
C ARG A 3 25.48 -85.08 -84.92
N TYR A 4 24.31 -85.12 -84.28
CA TYR A 4 24.15 -85.68 -82.92
C TYR A 4 23.45 -87.05 -82.86
N ARG A 5 23.18 -87.71 -84.01
CA ARG A 5 22.56 -89.06 -84.03
C ARG A 5 23.55 -90.22 -83.85
N THR A 6 24.85 -89.93 -83.73
CA THR A 6 25.90 -90.97 -83.64
C THR A 6 26.82 -90.72 -82.45
N ILE A 7 26.30 -90.88 -81.22
CA ILE A 7 27.13 -91.07 -80.03
C ILE A 7 26.67 -92.32 -79.28
N ASN A 8 27.69 -93.06 -78.85
CA ASN A 8 27.76 -94.44 -78.41
C ASN A 8 27.04 -94.73 -77.07
N VAL A 9 26.23 -95.79 -77.13
CA VAL A 9 25.85 -96.87 -76.17
C VAL A 9 25.17 -96.66 -74.80
N ASP A 10 25.43 -95.67 -73.93
CA ASP A 10 24.96 -95.79 -72.52
C ASP A 10 23.85 -94.82 -72.07
N LEU A 11 22.86 -94.53 -72.93
CA LEU A 11 21.68 -93.75 -72.53
C LEU A 11 20.39 -94.56 -72.63
N ASN A 12 19.74 -94.69 -71.47
CA ASN A 12 18.42 -95.30 -71.29
C ASN A 12 17.49 -94.86 -72.43
N ARG A 13 16.80 -95.84 -73.06
CA ARG A 13 15.87 -95.61 -74.17
C ARG A 13 14.84 -94.52 -73.85
N GLN A 14 14.42 -94.44 -72.59
CA GLN A 14 13.51 -93.41 -72.10
C GLN A 14 14.11 -92.00 -72.23
N TYR A 15 15.35 -91.81 -71.79
CA TYR A 15 16.03 -90.52 -71.83
C TYR A 15 16.25 -90.01 -73.26
N ARG A 16 16.51 -90.92 -74.22
CA ARG A 16 16.62 -90.54 -75.65
C ARG A 16 15.27 -90.11 -76.23
N ASN A 17 14.17 -90.74 -75.83
CA ASN A 17 12.83 -90.36 -76.26
C ASN A 17 12.43 -89.01 -75.68
N ASP A 18 12.72 -88.76 -74.40
CA ASP A 18 12.44 -87.49 -73.74
C ASP A 18 13.26 -86.35 -74.34
N LEU A 19 14.53 -86.59 -74.68
CA LEU A 19 15.36 -85.59 -75.36
C LEU A 19 14.81 -85.23 -76.75
N ASN A 20 14.40 -86.25 -77.52
CA ASN A 20 13.84 -86.03 -78.86
C ASN A 20 12.47 -85.34 -78.80
N ALA A 21 11.64 -85.61 -77.79
CA ALA A 21 10.38 -84.93 -77.56
C ALA A 21 10.62 -83.44 -77.21
N ASN A 22 11.57 -83.15 -76.33
CA ASN A 22 11.94 -81.77 -75.98
C ASN A 22 12.51 -81.00 -77.17
N PHE A 23 13.38 -81.63 -77.98
CA PHE A 23 13.88 -81.00 -79.19
C PHE A 23 12.78 -80.74 -80.22
N SER A 24 11.81 -81.64 -80.35
CA SER A 24 10.65 -81.44 -81.23
C SER A 24 9.74 -80.31 -80.75
N GLN A 25 9.58 -80.16 -79.43
CA GLN A 25 8.82 -79.04 -78.85
C GLN A 25 9.52 -77.71 -79.06
N ILE A 26 10.85 -77.66 -78.88
CA ILE A 26 11.64 -76.46 -79.14
C ILE A 26 11.60 -76.08 -80.63
N GLU A 27 11.66 -77.07 -81.53
CA GLU A 27 11.50 -76.81 -82.96
C GLU A 27 10.10 -76.29 -83.30
N ALA A 28 9.04 -76.80 -82.65
CA ALA A 28 7.67 -76.31 -82.83
C ALA A 28 7.48 -74.88 -82.30
N ASP A 29 8.02 -74.55 -81.14
CA ASP A 29 7.95 -73.22 -80.54
C ASP A 29 8.74 -72.19 -81.35
N LEU A 30 9.91 -72.58 -81.89
CA LEU A 30 10.70 -71.74 -82.78
C LEU A 30 9.99 -71.49 -84.11
N LEU A 31 9.28 -72.49 -84.64
CA LEU A 31 8.46 -72.37 -85.85
C LEU A 31 7.22 -71.48 -85.60
N ALA A 32 6.64 -71.53 -84.40
CA ALA A 32 5.54 -70.64 -84.00
C ALA A 32 5.98 -69.17 -83.90
N LEU A 33 7.19 -68.92 -83.39
CA LEU A 33 7.80 -67.58 -83.36
C LEU A 33 8.19 -67.07 -84.76
N GLN A 34 8.57 -67.96 -85.68
CA GLN A 34 8.86 -67.62 -87.08
C GLN A 34 7.61 -67.38 -87.94
N ASN A 35 6.44 -67.89 -87.53
CA ASN A 35 5.15 -67.77 -88.23
C ASN A 35 4.24 -66.64 -87.71
N ILE A 36 4.70 -65.80 -86.76
CA ILE A 36 4.01 -64.54 -86.44
C ILE A 36 4.04 -63.69 -87.71
N SER A 37 2.87 -63.35 -88.25
CA SER A 37 2.80 -62.56 -89.48
C SER A 37 3.49 -61.21 -89.28
N ASN A 38 4.12 -60.67 -90.34
CA ASN A 38 4.75 -59.34 -90.27
C ASN A 38 3.77 -58.25 -89.78
N GLY A 39 2.46 -58.44 -89.98
CA GLY A 39 1.41 -57.56 -89.45
C GLY A 39 1.30 -57.59 -87.92
N GLN A 40 1.26 -58.78 -87.30
CA GLN A 40 1.22 -58.91 -85.84
C GLN A 40 2.48 -58.36 -85.16
N LYS A 41 3.64 -58.51 -85.82
CA LYS A 41 4.90 -57.91 -85.32
C LYS A 41 4.88 -56.38 -85.37
N GLN A 42 4.33 -55.80 -86.44
CA GLN A 42 4.14 -54.34 -86.57
C GLN A 42 3.16 -53.80 -85.54
N GLU A 43 2.08 -54.54 -85.26
CA GLU A 43 1.07 -54.18 -84.27
C GLU A 43 1.64 -54.18 -82.84
N LEU A 44 2.41 -55.21 -82.50
CA LEU A 44 3.11 -55.29 -81.21
C LEU A 44 4.15 -54.17 -81.04
N LEU A 45 4.88 -53.82 -82.10
CA LEU A 45 5.82 -52.70 -82.11
C LEU A 45 5.10 -51.35 -81.95
N ALA A 46 3.94 -51.18 -82.59
CA ALA A 46 3.12 -49.99 -82.46
C ALA A 46 2.56 -49.83 -81.04
N GLU A 47 2.14 -50.93 -80.41
CA GLU A 47 1.73 -50.96 -79.02
C GLU A 47 2.87 -50.61 -78.06
N LEU A 48 4.07 -51.17 -78.29
CA LEU A 48 5.26 -50.86 -77.49
C LEU A 48 5.59 -49.36 -77.55
N SER A 49 5.58 -48.78 -78.75
CA SER A 49 5.79 -47.34 -78.96
C SER A 49 4.69 -46.47 -78.33
N ARG A 50 3.45 -46.97 -78.27
CA ARG A 50 2.35 -46.27 -77.58
C ARG A 50 2.59 -46.24 -76.07
N ILE A 51 2.95 -47.39 -75.49
CA ILE A 51 3.23 -47.53 -74.06
C ILE A 51 4.41 -46.64 -73.64
N GLU A 52 5.47 -46.56 -74.44
CA GLU A 52 6.62 -45.68 -74.18
C GLU A 52 6.23 -44.19 -74.17
N ARG A 53 5.38 -43.74 -75.11
CA ARG A 53 4.88 -42.35 -75.13
C ARG A 53 4.00 -42.05 -73.92
N GLU A 54 3.05 -42.93 -73.61
CA GLU A 54 2.18 -42.78 -72.44
C GLU A 54 2.98 -42.77 -71.12
N SER A 55 4.07 -43.54 -71.02
CA SER A 55 4.95 -43.51 -69.85
C SER A 55 5.66 -42.17 -69.70
N LYS A 56 6.20 -41.63 -70.80
CA LYS A 56 6.92 -40.36 -70.81
C LYS A 56 6.03 -39.17 -70.48
N ASP A 57 4.78 -39.18 -70.96
CA ASP A 57 3.79 -38.14 -70.66
C ASP A 57 3.38 -38.18 -69.18
N ARG A 58 3.22 -39.37 -68.59
CA ARG A 58 2.94 -39.53 -67.15
C ARG A 58 4.06 -38.96 -66.28
N ASP A 59 5.32 -39.24 -66.62
CA ASP A 59 6.48 -38.74 -65.86
C ASP A 59 6.57 -37.20 -65.91
N ASN A 60 6.26 -36.59 -67.06
CA ASN A 60 6.20 -35.13 -67.21
C ASN A 60 5.06 -34.50 -66.40
N VAL A 61 3.88 -35.13 -66.38
CA VAL A 61 2.73 -34.66 -65.57
C VAL A 61 3.06 -34.71 -64.07
N LEU A 62 3.68 -35.80 -63.62
CA LEU A 62 4.08 -35.97 -62.21
C LEU A 62 5.14 -34.93 -61.81
N ALA A 63 6.14 -34.68 -62.67
CA ALA A 63 7.15 -33.65 -62.43
C ALA A 63 6.53 -32.25 -62.31
N LYS A 64 5.53 -31.93 -63.15
CA LYS A 64 4.81 -30.65 -63.09
C LYS A 64 3.98 -30.49 -61.82
N GLN A 65 3.26 -31.54 -61.40
CA GLN A 65 2.49 -31.55 -60.14
C GLN A 65 3.41 -31.37 -58.92
N ASN A 66 4.57 -32.03 -58.91
CA ASN A 66 5.55 -31.87 -57.84
C ASN A 66 6.09 -30.43 -57.77
N LEU A 67 6.33 -29.80 -58.92
CA LEU A 67 6.79 -28.41 -58.99
C LEU A 67 5.70 -27.42 -58.52
N GLU A 68 4.44 -27.61 -58.92
CA GLU A 68 3.31 -26.80 -58.48
C GLU A 68 3.11 -26.90 -56.95
N THR A 69 3.24 -28.10 -56.38
CA THR A 69 3.15 -28.32 -54.93
C THR A 69 4.30 -27.65 -54.18
N LEU A 70 5.52 -27.68 -54.74
CA LEU A 70 6.68 -26.99 -54.19
C LEU A 70 6.49 -25.46 -54.22
N LEU A 71 5.97 -24.90 -55.32
CA LEU A 71 5.67 -23.46 -55.42
C LEU A 71 4.62 -23.03 -54.38
N GLN A 72 3.56 -23.82 -54.21
CA GLN A 72 2.50 -23.55 -53.24
C GLN A 72 3.03 -23.54 -51.80
N SER A 73 3.91 -24.49 -51.46
CA SER A 73 4.52 -24.57 -50.13
C SER A 73 5.51 -23.42 -49.88
N ILE A 74 6.27 -22.99 -50.89
CA ILE A 74 7.14 -21.81 -50.80
C ILE A 74 6.33 -20.53 -50.56
N GLU A 75 5.24 -20.31 -51.31
CA GLU A 75 4.41 -19.10 -51.14
C GLU A 75 3.75 -19.10 -49.75
N THR A 76 3.31 -20.26 -49.27
CA THR A 76 2.77 -20.43 -47.91
C THR A 76 3.82 -20.08 -46.85
N ALA A 77 5.05 -20.59 -46.99
CA ALA A 77 6.14 -20.31 -46.06
C ALA A 77 6.52 -18.82 -46.03
N LYS A 78 6.55 -18.16 -47.20
CA LYS A 78 6.79 -16.73 -47.34
C LYS A 78 5.71 -15.89 -46.64
N ASN A 79 4.43 -16.24 -46.84
CA ASN A 79 3.32 -15.54 -46.19
C ASN A 79 3.35 -15.69 -44.67
N ASN A 80 3.70 -16.87 -44.17
CA ASN A 80 3.89 -17.12 -42.74
C ASN A 80 5.05 -16.29 -42.19
N ALA A 81 6.18 -16.20 -42.89
CA ALA A 81 7.33 -15.40 -42.48
C ALA A 81 6.99 -13.89 -42.43
N ASN A 82 6.28 -13.38 -43.43
CA ASN A 82 5.84 -11.98 -43.46
C ASN A 82 4.87 -11.66 -42.31
N THR A 83 3.95 -12.57 -42.01
CA THR A 83 3.02 -12.43 -40.88
C THR A 83 3.77 -12.45 -39.54
N ALA A 84 4.77 -13.32 -39.40
CA ALA A 84 5.61 -13.39 -38.21
C ALA A 84 6.42 -12.10 -38.02
N ALA A 85 6.97 -11.53 -39.09
CA ALA A 85 7.70 -10.26 -39.06
C ALA A 85 6.79 -9.09 -38.64
N ALA A 86 5.60 -8.97 -39.24
CA ALA A 86 4.63 -7.93 -38.85
C ALA A 86 4.20 -8.06 -37.38
N ASN A 87 3.97 -9.28 -36.90
CA ASN A 87 3.65 -9.53 -35.50
C ASN A 87 4.81 -9.18 -34.54
N ALA A 88 6.06 -9.41 -34.96
CA ALA A 88 7.23 -9.03 -34.19
C ALA A 88 7.38 -7.51 -34.08
N ASP A 89 7.12 -6.79 -35.17
CA ASP A 89 7.20 -5.33 -35.22
C ASP A 89 6.14 -4.66 -34.32
N VAL A 90 4.90 -5.18 -34.35
CA VAL A 90 3.83 -4.76 -33.43
C VAL A 90 4.20 -5.02 -31.96
N LYS A 91 4.83 -6.16 -31.67
CA LYS A 91 5.30 -6.47 -30.30
C LYS A 91 6.42 -5.52 -29.86
N ALA A 92 7.35 -5.18 -30.75
CA ALA A 92 8.42 -4.24 -30.47
C ALA A 92 7.87 -2.84 -30.14
N GLY A 93 6.92 -2.33 -30.93
CA GLY A 93 6.28 -1.03 -30.66
C GLY A 93 5.50 -0.99 -29.35
N ARG A 94 4.80 -2.08 -29.01
CA ARG A 94 4.11 -2.21 -27.69
C ARG A 94 5.10 -2.22 -26.53
N ALA A 95 6.23 -2.92 -26.67
CA ALA A 95 7.26 -2.97 -25.64
C ALA A 95 7.93 -1.60 -25.43
N GLN A 96 8.21 -0.84 -26.50
CA GLN A 96 8.71 0.53 -26.40
C GLN A 96 7.72 1.44 -25.66
N THR A 97 6.44 1.42 -26.06
CA THR A 97 5.39 2.23 -25.41
C THR A 97 5.27 1.91 -23.92
N GLN A 98 5.37 0.63 -23.55
CA GLN A 98 5.33 0.21 -22.15
C GLN A 98 6.57 0.69 -21.38
N GLY A 99 7.75 0.68 -22.00
CA GLY A 99 8.98 1.22 -21.44
C GLY A 99 8.89 2.73 -21.18
N ASP A 100 8.40 3.50 -22.14
CA ASP A 100 8.22 4.95 -22.02
C ASP A 100 7.21 5.31 -20.92
N TYR A 101 6.13 4.54 -20.81
CA TYR A 101 5.17 4.70 -19.72
C TYR A 101 5.80 4.42 -18.36
N ALA A 102 6.57 3.33 -18.24
CA ALA A 102 7.26 3.00 -16.99
C ALA A 102 8.28 4.07 -16.58
N LYS A 103 9.01 4.65 -17.54
CA LYS A 103 9.93 5.77 -17.31
C LYS A 103 9.18 7.00 -16.78
N THR A 104 8.08 7.37 -17.42
CA THR A 104 7.21 8.48 -17.00
C THR A 104 6.68 8.29 -15.57
N GLN A 105 6.23 7.08 -15.23
CA GLN A 105 5.77 6.75 -13.87
C GLN A 105 6.91 6.85 -12.85
N GLY A 106 8.12 6.40 -13.22
CA GLY A 106 9.31 6.56 -12.38
C GLY A 106 9.66 8.02 -12.11
N ASP A 107 9.59 8.89 -13.13
CA ASP A 107 9.87 10.32 -12.96
C ASP A 107 8.76 11.02 -12.14
N TYR A 108 7.50 10.64 -12.32
CA TYR A 108 6.40 11.11 -11.47
C TYR A 108 6.61 10.74 -9.99
N ALA A 109 7.03 9.50 -9.71
CA ALA A 109 7.32 9.05 -8.35
C ALA A 109 8.47 9.84 -7.69
N LYS A 110 9.51 10.21 -8.45
CA LYS A 110 10.59 11.07 -7.96
C LYS A 110 10.07 12.46 -7.57
N VAL A 111 9.21 13.06 -8.39
CA VAL A 111 8.61 14.38 -8.10
C VAL A 111 7.72 14.31 -6.85
N GLN A 112 6.95 13.25 -6.69
CA GLN A 112 6.14 13.02 -5.48
C GLN A 112 7.02 12.90 -4.23
N GLY A 113 8.15 12.18 -4.31
CA GLY A 113 9.13 12.10 -3.23
C GLY A 113 9.72 13.47 -2.87
N ALA A 114 10.12 14.26 -3.88
CA ALA A 114 10.63 15.61 -3.66
C ALA A 114 9.59 16.54 -3.00
N PHE A 115 8.33 16.46 -3.43
CA PHE A 115 7.24 17.24 -2.82
C PHE A 115 6.98 16.83 -1.36
N ALA A 116 7.04 15.54 -1.05
CA ALA A 116 6.90 15.05 0.32
C ALA A 116 8.03 15.57 1.23
N ASN A 117 9.27 15.60 0.74
CA ASN A 117 10.40 16.17 1.47
C ASN A 117 10.19 17.66 1.76
N LEU A 118 9.82 18.45 0.73
CA LEU A 118 9.54 19.88 0.90
C LEU A 118 8.43 20.14 1.92
N LYS A 119 7.39 19.30 1.94
CA LYS A 119 6.33 19.38 2.95
C LYS A 119 6.85 19.09 4.36
N GLY A 120 7.77 18.14 4.50
CA GLY A 120 8.47 17.84 5.76
C GLY A 120 9.32 19.03 6.23
N ASP A 121 10.10 19.62 5.33
CA ASP A 121 10.94 20.78 5.63
C ASP A 121 10.10 21.98 6.08
N PHE A 122 9.00 22.27 5.39
CA PHE A 122 8.07 23.34 5.76
C PHE A 122 7.41 23.09 7.13
N ALA A 123 7.08 21.84 7.45
CA ALA A 123 6.54 21.49 8.76
C ALA A 123 7.57 21.70 9.88
N ASN A 124 8.84 21.35 9.65
CA ASN A 124 9.94 21.57 10.60
C ASN A 124 10.22 23.06 10.81
N GLU A 125 10.21 23.87 9.74
CA GLU A 125 10.38 25.32 9.83
C GLU A 125 9.22 25.96 10.64
N LYS A 126 7.97 25.55 10.35
CA LYS A 126 6.79 26.00 11.10
C LYS A 126 6.87 25.65 12.59
N ALA A 127 7.34 24.44 12.94
CA ALA A 127 7.53 24.04 14.33
C ALA A 127 8.60 24.91 15.02
N THR A 128 9.74 25.14 14.34
CA THR A 128 10.82 25.99 14.86
C THR A 128 10.34 27.43 15.13
N LEU A 129 9.52 27.99 14.23
CA LEU A 129 8.92 29.31 14.40
C LEU A 129 7.92 29.35 15.57
N ALA A 130 7.14 28.28 15.76
CA ALA A 130 6.22 28.18 16.88
C ALA A 130 6.95 28.13 18.23
N ASP A 131 8.05 27.39 18.32
CA ASP A 131 8.88 27.32 19.53
C ASP A 131 9.51 28.68 19.87
N LYS A 132 10.02 29.40 18.86
CA LYS A 132 10.51 30.77 19.04
C LYS A 132 9.42 31.72 19.53
N ALA A 133 8.22 31.63 18.96
CA ALA A 133 7.09 32.45 19.37
C ALA A 133 6.66 32.18 20.82
N ALA A 134 6.61 30.90 21.23
CA ALA A 134 6.33 30.51 22.60
C ALA A 134 7.40 31.01 23.57
N GLY A 135 8.68 30.92 23.19
CA GLY A 135 9.80 31.47 23.95
C GLY A 135 9.67 32.98 24.17
N ASN A 136 9.37 33.75 23.13
CA ASN A 136 9.15 35.20 23.24
C ASN A 136 7.95 35.53 24.13
N ALA A 137 6.83 34.82 23.99
CA ALA A 137 5.65 35.05 24.83
C ALA A 137 5.93 34.79 26.32
N ASN A 138 6.71 33.75 26.64
CA ASN A 138 7.14 33.47 28.01
C ASN A 138 8.07 34.56 28.56
N LEU A 139 8.97 35.09 27.72
CA LEU A 139 9.84 36.20 28.11
C LEU A 139 9.04 37.47 28.39
N GLU A 140 8.08 37.81 27.53
CA GLU A 140 7.18 38.95 27.74
C GLU A 140 6.33 38.80 29.01
N ALA A 141 5.80 37.61 29.28
CA ALA A 141 5.05 37.32 30.51
C ALA A 141 5.93 37.45 31.77
N SER A 142 7.19 37.01 31.69
CA SER A 142 8.17 37.17 32.76
C SER A 142 8.49 38.64 33.02
N ASN A 143 8.78 39.41 31.96
CA ASN A 143 9.04 40.85 32.06
C ASN A 143 7.86 41.61 32.65
N LEU A 144 6.63 41.28 32.24
CA LEU A 144 5.42 41.88 32.81
C LEU A 144 5.24 41.54 34.29
N SER A 145 5.58 40.30 34.69
CA SER A 145 5.51 39.88 36.09
C SER A 145 6.54 40.64 36.94
N ALA A 146 7.76 40.81 36.45
CA ALA A 146 8.80 41.60 37.11
C ALA A 146 8.38 43.09 37.25
N LEU A 147 7.78 43.66 36.21
CA LEU A 147 7.26 45.03 36.26
C LEU A 147 6.14 45.18 37.29
N LYS A 148 5.22 44.22 37.39
CA LYS A 148 4.15 44.22 38.41
C LYS A 148 4.72 44.24 39.83
N VAL A 149 5.73 43.41 40.11
CA VAL A 149 6.41 43.39 41.41
C VAL A 149 7.06 44.74 41.70
N ALA A 150 7.81 45.30 40.74
CA ALA A 150 8.46 46.60 40.91
C ALA A 150 7.46 47.74 41.18
N VAL A 151 6.29 47.72 40.53
CA VAL A 151 5.22 48.70 40.77
C VAL A 151 4.62 48.54 42.16
N VAL A 152 4.39 47.30 42.62
CA VAL A 152 3.90 47.03 43.98
C VAL A 152 4.92 47.52 45.02
N ASP A 153 6.20 47.22 44.84
CA ASP A 153 7.26 47.67 45.74
C ASP A 153 7.37 49.20 45.77
N ALA A 154 7.31 49.86 44.61
CA ALA A 154 7.30 51.31 44.53
C ALA A 154 6.08 51.93 45.25
N THR A 155 4.90 51.30 45.11
CA THR A 155 3.67 51.74 45.78
C THR A 155 3.78 51.56 47.29
N GLN A 156 4.31 50.42 47.76
CA GLN A 156 4.52 50.16 49.17
C GLN A 156 5.52 51.14 49.78
N ASN A 157 6.63 51.43 49.08
CA ASN A 157 7.61 52.42 49.50
C ASN A 157 7.00 53.82 49.61
N ALA A 158 6.15 54.21 48.66
CA ALA A 158 5.43 55.48 48.72
C ALA A 158 4.45 55.52 49.91
N ASN A 159 3.70 54.45 50.16
CA ASN A 159 2.77 54.36 51.29
C ASN A 159 3.51 54.45 52.64
N THR A 160 4.62 53.72 52.81
CA THR A 160 5.45 53.81 54.01
C THR A 160 6.06 55.21 54.19
N ALA A 161 6.44 55.89 53.10
CA ALA A 161 6.89 57.28 53.17
C ALA A 161 5.76 58.23 53.64
N ILE A 162 4.51 57.99 53.21
CA ILE A 162 3.33 58.73 53.66
C ILE A 162 3.02 58.46 55.14
N GLU A 163 3.06 57.21 55.59
CA GLU A 163 2.83 56.86 57.00
C GLU A 163 3.88 57.53 57.93
N ASN A 164 5.13 57.59 57.51
CA ASN A 164 6.20 58.26 58.25
C ASN A 164 6.07 59.80 58.30
N LEU A 165 5.16 60.41 57.52
CA LEU A 165 4.85 61.85 57.59
C LEU A 165 3.91 62.22 58.75
N GLY A 166 3.49 61.25 59.59
CA GLY A 166 2.85 61.50 60.89
C GLY A 166 1.63 62.41 60.79
N ALA A 167 0.57 61.92 60.17
CA ALA A 167 -0.69 62.65 60.02
C ALA A 167 -1.37 62.85 61.39
N VAL A 168 -1.50 64.11 61.81
CA VAL A 168 -2.50 64.51 62.78
C VAL A 168 -3.63 65.14 61.96
N GLY A 169 -4.89 64.85 62.31
CA GLY A 169 -6.06 65.26 61.50
C GLY A 169 -6.25 66.79 61.41
N ALA A 170 -7.51 67.24 61.45
CA ALA A 170 -7.81 68.67 61.48
C ALA A 170 -7.06 69.39 62.61
N TYR A 171 -6.50 70.56 62.32
CA TYR A 171 -5.81 71.37 63.32
C TYR A 171 -6.73 71.67 64.51
N SER A 172 -6.19 71.48 65.72
CA SER A 172 -6.83 71.75 66.99
C SER A 172 -5.97 72.69 67.82
N MET A 173 -6.56 73.76 68.31
CA MET A 173 -5.90 74.75 69.17
C MET A 173 -5.46 74.18 70.53
N THR A 174 -6.00 73.04 70.97
CA THR A 174 -5.69 72.42 72.26
C THR A 174 -4.59 71.36 72.19
N THR A 175 -4.22 70.92 70.98
CA THR A 175 -3.21 69.88 70.76
C THR A 175 -1.81 70.48 70.72
N THR A 176 -0.85 69.87 71.42
CA THR A 176 0.56 70.17 71.24
C THR A 176 1.07 69.42 70.01
N TYR A 177 1.61 70.16 69.05
CA TYR A 177 2.22 69.61 67.85
C TYR A 177 3.73 69.62 67.98
N TYR A 178 4.35 68.48 67.68
CA TYR A 178 5.80 68.33 67.60
C TYR A 178 6.28 68.56 66.15
N PRO A 179 7.58 68.89 65.95
CA PRO A 179 8.14 68.97 64.60
C PRO A 179 7.83 67.71 63.78
N LYS A 180 7.55 67.90 62.49
CA LYS A 180 7.05 66.93 61.50
C LYS A 180 5.60 66.48 61.65
N ASN A 181 4.88 66.83 62.72
CA ASN A 181 3.44 66.59 62.74
C ASN A 181 2.78 67.37 61.60
N THR A 182 1.91 66.70 60.85
CA THR A 182 1.12 67.35 59.81
C THR A 182 -0.31 67.58 60.30
N VAL A 183 -0.97 68.64 59.82
CA VAL A 183 -2.37 68.97 60.11
C VAL A 183 -3.07 69.51 58.88
N GLU A 184 -4.39 69.36 58.83
CA GLU A 184 -5.23 70.06 57.86
C GLU A 184 -5.81 71.35 58.45
N TYR A 185 -5.69 72.45 57.71
CA TYR A 185 -6.31 73.73 58.06
C TYR A 185 -6.77 74.46 56.80
N ASN A 186 -8.06 74.84 56.74
CA ASN A 186 -8.68 75.49 55.59
C ASN A 186 -8.45 74.76 54.25
N GLY A 187 -8.48 73.43 54.26
CA GLY A 187 -8.31 72.59 53.06
C GLY A 187 -6.88 72.52 52.52
N SER A 188 -5.89 73.08 53.23
CA SER A 188 -4.47 72.91 52.93
C SER A 188 -3.78 72.10 54.02
N GLY A 189 -2.75 71.33 53.64
CA GLY A 189 -1.93 70.54 54.56
C GLY A 189 -0.70 71.32 55.01
N TYR A 190 -0.44 71.34 56.31
CA TYR A 190 0.69 72.02 56.94
C TYR A 190 1.51 71.05 57.77
N MET A 191 2.83 71.19 57.74
CA MET A 191 3.77 70.45 58.58
C MET A 191 4.33 71.39 59.64
N ASN A 192 4.21 71.01 60.91
CA ASN A 192 4.81 71.75 62.01
C ASN A 192 6.33 71.58 61.94
N ILE A 193 7.08 72.67 61.96
CA ILE A 193 8.55 72.69 61.90
C ILE A 193 9.18 73.01 63.25
N LEU A 194 8.44 73.62 64.18
CA LEU A 194 8.84 73.85 65.57
C LEU A 194 7.74 73.44 66.54
N LEU A 195 8.09 72.98 67.75
CA LEU A 195 7.11 72.62 68.77
C LEU A 195 6.12 73.78 69.01
N SER A 196 4.83 73.51 68.91
CA SER A 196 3.79 74.55 68.97
C SER A 196 2.50 74.02 69.61
N LYS A 197 1.76 74.90 70.31
CA LYS A 197 0.42 74.64 70.85
C LYS A 197 -0.39 75.92 70.73
N GLY A 198 -1.59 75.84 70.15
CA GLY A 198 -2.46 77.00 69.94
C GLY A 198 -2.00 78.00 68.88
N ILE A 199 -0.91 77.72 68.14
CA ILE A 199 -0.43 78.57 67.03
C ILE A 199 -1.03 78.10 65.71
N LEU A 200 -1.68 79.01 64.97
CA LEU A 200 -2.38 78.68 63.72
C LEU A 200 -1.41 78.21 62.62
N PRO A 201 -1.81 77.24 61.77
CA PRO A 201 -0.98 76.71 60.69
C PRO A 201 -0.55 77.71 59.61
N THR A 202 -1.13 78.90 59.57
CA THR A 202 -0.73 79.98 58.65
C THR A 202 0.57 80.69 59.07
N ASN A 203 1.07 80.48 60.29
CA ASN A 203 2.31 81.08 60.76
C ASN A 203 3.53 80.32 60.21
N THR A 204 4.24 80.93 59.26
CA THR A 204 5.36 80.32 58.53
C THR A 204 6.60 80.04 59.38
N THR A 205 6.69 80.59 60.60
CA THR A 205 7.80 80.31 61.53
C THR A 205 7.63 78.94 62.17
N TYR A 206 6.40 78.53 62.47
CA TYR A 206 6.10 77.26 63.12
C TYR A 206 5.59 76.21 62.15
N TRP A 207 5.04 76.62 61.01
CA TRP A 207 4.39 75.72 60.06
C TRP A 207 4.91 75.95 58.64
N LYS A 208 5.20 74.85 57.95
CA LYS A 208 5.49 74.84 56.51
C LYS A 208 4.27 74.29 55.79
N LYS A 209 3.68 75.05 54.86
CA LYS A 209 2.65 74.51 53.96
C LYS A 209 3.28 73.43 53.08
N VAL A 210 2.74 72.21 53.13
CA VAL A 210 3.28 71.04 52.41
C VAL A 210 2.35 70.57 51.29
N VAL A 211 1.05 70.87 51.40
CA VAL A 211 0.06 70.54 50.38
C VAL A 211 -0.89 71.73 50.21
N SER A 212 -1.00 72.27 49.00
CA SER A 212 -2.07 73.19 48.63
C SER A 212 -3.33 72.42 48.26
N LYS A 213 -4.52 72.95 48.57
CA LYS A 213 -5.80 72.40 48.08
C LYS A 213 -5.75 72.27 46.55
N GLY A 214 -5.82 71.05 46.03
CA GLY A 214 -5.94 70.78 44.59
C GLY A 214 -7.40 70.52 44.19
N ASP A 215 -7.70 70.71 42.90
CA ASP A 215 -8.96 70.27 42.31
C ASP A 215 -9.01 68.73 42.25
N LYS A 216 -10.22 68.14 42.37
CA LYS A 216 -10.42 66.69 42.33
C LYS A 216 -10.03 66.15 40.95
N GLY A 217 -9.15 65.14 40.92
CA GLY A 217 -8.74 64.49 39.67
C GLY A 217 -9.87 63.68 39.01
N ASP A 218 -9.83 63.61 37.69
CA ASP A 218 -10.81 62.86 36.88
C ASP A 218 -10.81 61.36 37.20
N THR A 219 -11.99 60.74 37.14
CA THR A 219 -12.15 59.29 37.37
C THR A 219 -11.60 58.50 36.18
N GLY A 220 -10.80 57.48 36.44
CA GLY A 220 -10.17 56.66 35.38
C GLY A 220 -11.19 55.92 34.51
N ASN A 221 -10.86 55.79 33.22
CA ASN A 221 -11.72 55.15 32.22
C ASN A 221 -12.04 53.68 32.57
N THR A 222 -13.32 53.30 32.49
CA THR A 222 -13.78 51.92 32.64
C THR A 222 -13.24 51.04 31.50
N GLY A 223 -12.76 49.83 31.82
CA GLY A 223 -12.23 48.89 30.83
C GLY A 223 -13.26 48.44 29.81
N SER A 224 -12.83 48.24 28.55
CA SER A 224 -13.69 47.83 27.43
C SER A 224 -14.36 46.47 27.67
N GLN A 225 -15.68 46.40 27.46
CA GLN A 225 -16.46 45.17 27.55
C GLN A 225 -16.03 44.16 26.47
N GLY A 226 -15.98 42.86 26.82
CA GLY A 226 -15.62 41.79 25.89
C GLY A 226 -16.63 41.62 24.74
N LEU A 227 -16.11 41.35 23.54
CA LEU A 227 -16.93 41.16 22.33
C LEU A 227 -17.80 39.90 22.44
N GLN A 228 -19.07 40.03 22.03
CA GLN A 228 -20.06 38.94 22.01
C GLN A 228 -19.76 37.94 20.87
N GLY A 229 -19.89 36.64 21.15
CA GLY A 229 -19.64 35.59 20.16
C GLY A 229 -20.64 35.59 19.01
N ILE A 230 -20.15 35.49 17.77
CA ILE A 230 -20.98 35.40 16.56
C ILE A 230 -21.55 33.99 16.36
N GLN A 231 -22.78 33.94 15.86
CA GLN A 231 -23.53 32.72 15.55
C GLN A 231 -22.93 31.99 14.34
N GLY A 232 -22.80 30.66 14.41
CA GLY A 232 -22.13 29.87 13.38
C GLY A 232 -22.90 29.80 12.05
N ILE A 233 -22.19 30.01 10.94
CA ILE A 233 -22.69 29.72 9.59
C ILE A 233 -22.43 28.26 9.23
N LYS A 234 -23.41 27.63 8.59
CA LYS A 234 -23.38 26.25 8.10
C LYS A 234 -22.42 26.14 6.90
N GLY A 235 -21.55 25.14 6.90
CA GLY A 235 -20.58 24.93 5.81
C GLY A 235 -21.17 24.20 4.60
N ASP A 236 -20.81 24.66 3.40
CA ASP A 236 -21.13 24.02 2.13
C ASP A 236 -20.32 22.74 1.89
N THR A 237 -20.91 21.83 1.11
CA THR A 237 -20.35 20.52 0.79
C THR A 237 -19.17 20.66 -0.18
N GLY A 238 -18.05 20.00 0.11
CA GLY A 238 -16.85 20.06 -0.72
C GLY A 238 -17.05 19.47 -2.12
N LEU A 239 -16.47 20.13 -3.13
CA LEU A 239 -16.48 19.66 -4.51
C LEU A 239 -15.71 18.33 -4.64
N GLN A 240 -16.34 17.35 -5.26
CA GLN A 240 -15.71 16.07 -5.61
C GLN A 240 -14.61 16.32 -6.64
N GLY A 241 -13.43 15.75 -6.41
CA GLY A 241 -12.27 15.91 -7.30
C GLY A 241 -12.61 15.53 -8.74
N ILE A 242 -12.24 16.40 -9.68
CA ILE A 242 -12.38 16.11 -11.11
C ILE A 242 -11.58 14.87 -11.45
N LYS A 243 -12.23 13.90 -12.09
CA LYS A 243 -11.57 12.74 -12.68
C LYS A 243 -10.72 13.24 -13.83
N GLY A 244 -9.43 12.89 -13.85
CA GLY A 244 -8.53 13.27 -14.93
C GLY A 244 -9.07 12.79 -16.28
N ASP A 245 -9.09 13.69 -17.26
CA ASP A 245 -9.52 13.37 -18.61
C ASP A 245 -8.64 12.27 -19.21
N LYS A 246 -9.28 11.37 -19.96
CA LYS A 246 -8.58 10.34 -20.74
C LYS A 246 -7.81 11.05 -21.85
N GLY A 247 -6.50 10.88 -21.90
CA GLY A 247 -5.65 11.51 -22.90
C GLY A 247 -6.15 11.25 -24.33
N ASP A 248 -6.20 12.31 -25.14
CA ASP A 248 -6.58 12.24 -26.54
C ASP A 248 -5.62 11.34 -27.34
N LYS A 249 -6.20 10.61 -28.29
CA LYS A 249 -5.45 9.80 -29.26
C LYS A 249 -4.68 10.76 -30.17
N GLY A 250 -3.35 10.63 -30.21
CA GLY A 250 -2.51 11.49 -31.05
C GLY A 250 -2.89 11.43 -32.53
N ASP A 251 -3.00 12.59 -33.16
CA ASP A 251 -3.20 12.71 -34.61
C ASP A 251 -1.96 12.23 -35.38
N PRO A 252 -2.12 11.54 -36.53
CA PRO A 252 -1.00 11.20 -37.40
C PRO A 252 -0.32 12.47 -37.96
N GLY A 253 1.00 12.52 -37.86
CA GLY A 253 1.80 13.67 -38.29
C GLY A 253 1.65 13.98 -39.79
N THR A 254 1.35 15.25 -40.09
CA THR A 254 1.43 15.82 -41.43
C THR A 254 2.73 16.62 -41.55
N VAL A 255 3.65 16.14 -42.39
CA VAL A 255 4.88 16.86 -42.72
C VAL A 255 4.58 17.79 -43.90
N THR A 256 4.59 19.11 -43.70
CA THR A 256 4.65 20.06 -44.83
C THR A 256 5.59 21.24 -44.54
N LYS A 257 6.71 21.21 -45.26
CA LYS A 257 7.61 22.30 -45.72
C LYS A 257 8.20 23.32 -44.74
N VAL A 258 9.53 23.43 -44.85
CA VAL A 258 10.41 24.44 -44.26
C VAL A 258 10.31 25.76 -45.05
N ASN A 259 10.29 26.87 -44.30
CA ASN A 259 10.24 28.30 -44.69
C ASN A 259 10.91 28.69 -46.03
N ASN A 260 10.08 28.99 -47.04
CA ASN A 260 10.40 29.58 -48.34
C ASN A 260 11.50 30.69 -48.30
N ILE A 261 12.78 30.34 -48.43
CA ILE A 261 13.85 31.29 -48.74
C ILE A 261 14.69 30.70 -49.88
N GLY A 262 14.55 31.29 -51.07
CA GLY A 262 15.40 30.99 -52.23
C GLY A 262 16.40 32.12 -52.49
N PRO A 263 17.59 31.82 -53.04
CA PRO A 263 18.57 32.83 -53.43
C PRO A 263 18.06 33.69 -54.59
N ASP A 264 18.50 34.94 -54.66
CA ASP A 264 18.23 35.79 -55.83
C ASP A 264 19.05 35.34 -57.06
N ALA A 265 18.75 35.93 -58.21
CA ALA A 265 19.28 35.53 -59.52
C ALA A 265 20.79 35.74 -59.72
N SER A 266 21.55 36.04 -58.66
CA SER A 266 23.01 36.07 -58.67
C SER A 266 23.64 35.22 -57.57
N GLY A 267 22.86 34.39 -56.87
CA GLY A 267 23.36 33.35 -55.97
C GLY A 267 23.82 33.84 -54.59
N ASN A 268 23.49 35.06 -54.18
CA ASN A 268 23.85 35.58 -52.87
C ASN A 268 22.68 35.48 -51.87
N VAL A 269 22.97 35.01 -50.64
CA VAL A 269 22.02 35.02 -49.51
C VAL A 269 22.39 36.20 -48.61
N THR A 270 21.61 37.28 -48.66
CA THR A 270 21.77 38.41 -47.73
C THR A 270 20.91 38.17 -46.50
N LEU A 271 21.54 37.94 -45.34
CA LEU A 271 20.85 37.91 -44.04
C LEU A 271 20.63 39.35 -43.57
N PRO A 272 19.39 39.80 -43.30
CA PRO A 272 19.18 41.09 -42.65
C PRO A 272 19.68 41.00 -41.20
N LEU A 273 20.67 41.83 -40.86
CA LEU A 273 21.04 42.09 -39.47
C LEU A 273 19.85 42.79 -38.78
N PRO A 274 19.40 42.35 -37.59
CA PRO A 274 18.30 43.01 -36.90
C PRO A 274 18.63 44.48 -36.67
N THR A 275 17.70 45.38 -37.03
CA THR A 275 17.77 46.80 -36.67
C THR A 275 17.96 46.91 -35.16
N GLU A 276 19.07 47.53 -34.73
CA GLU A 276 19.32 47.82 -33.32
C GLU A 276 18.11 48.57 -32.72
N PRO A 277 17.72 48.27 -31.47
CA PRO A 277 16.67 49.03 -30.82
C PRO A 277 17.08 50.50 -30.75
N ASP A 278 16.16 51.37 -31.15
CA ASP A 278 16.32 52.82 -31.04
C ASP A 278 16.57 53.22 -29.57
N LEU A 279 17.83 53.54 -29.25
CA LEU A 279 18.27 53.99 -27.93
C LEU A 279 17.96 55.47 -27.66
N THR A 280 17.23 56.18 -28.54
CA THR A 280 16.85 57.59 -28.33
C THR A 280 15.85 57.80 -27.18
N VAL A 281 15.23 56.74 -26.65
CA VAL A 281 14.37 56.79 -25.45
C VAL A 281 15.19 56.90 -24.14
N TYR A 282 16.49 56.58 -24.17
CA TYR A 282 17.40 56.71 -23.02
C TYR A 282 18.33 57.93 -23.11
N ALA A 283 18.06 58.85 -24.05
CA ALA A 283 18.68 60.17 -24.04
C ALA A 283 18.10 61.00 -22.88
N LYS A 284 18.84 60.99 -21.78
CA LYS A 284 18.69 61.80 -20.57
C LYS A 284 18.12 63.19 -20.86
N LYS A 285 16.79 63.34 -20.69
CA LYS A 285 16.09 64.63 -20.71
C LYS A 285 16.50 65.40 -19.46
N THR A 286 17.51 66.25 -19.58
CA THR A 286 17.89 67.22 -18.55
C THR A 286 16.84 68.35 -18.54
N GLU A 287 15.61 68.04 -18.11
CA GLU A 287 14.64 69.06 -17.74
C GLU A 287 14.92 69.50 -16.30
N VAL A 288 15.63 70.61 -16.18
CA VAL A 288 15.67 71.36 -14.93
C VAL A 288 14.24 71.82 -14.65
N SER A 289 13.56 71.13 -13.74
CA SER A 289 12.21 71.47 -13.29
C SER A 289 12.23 72.92 -12.78
N SER A 290 11.28 73.75 -13.20
CA SER A 290 11.16 75.12 -12.71
C SER A 290 10.96 75.12 -11.18
N SER A 291 11.38 76.18 -10.48
CA SER A 291 11.23 76.30 -9.02
C SER A 291 9.78 76.10 -8.54
N VAL A 292 8.80 76.39 -9.40
CA VAL A 292 7.37 76.17 -9.16
C VAL A 292 7.00 74.67 -9.19
N GLN A 293 7.61 73.88 -10.08
CA GLN A 293 7.39 72.43 -10.11
C GLN A 293 8.02 71.74 -8.90
N ARG A 294 9.24 72.13 -8.50
CA ARG A 294 9.87 71.57 -7.28
C ARG A 294 9.04 71.83 -6.02
N ALA A 295 8.53 73.06 -5.83
CA ALA A 295 7.67 73.36 -4.67
C ALA A 295 6.40 72.50 -4.60
N SER A 296 5.80 72.16 -5.75
CA SER A 296 4.66 71.22 -5.81
C SER A 296 5.03 69.76 -5.55
N TRP A 297 6.28 69.36 -5.81
CA TRP A 297 6.80 68.03 -5.52
C TRP A 297 7.22 67.92 -4.06
N ASP A 298 7.92 68.91 -3.53
CA ASP A 298 8.35 68.98 -2.12
C ASP A 298 7.15 68.89 -1.17
N THR A 299 6.03 69.56 -1.51
CA THR A 299 4.78 69.47 -0.75
C THR A 299 4.20 68.04 -0.72
N LYS A 300 4.39 67.27 -1.81
CA LYS A 300 3.92 65.87 -1.94
C LYS A 300 4.91 64.85 -1.36
N GLU A 301 6.16 65.22 -1.11
CA GLU A 301 7.20 64.38 -0.50
C GLU A 301 7.37 64.61 1.02
N THR A 302 6.60 65.53 1.60
CA THR A 302 6.45 65.59 3.07
C THR A 302 5.83 64.29 3.61
N PRO A 303 6.07 63.91 4.89
CA PRO A 303 5.39 62.77 5.51
C PRO A 303 3.86 62.86 5.40
N THR A 304 3.30 64.06 5.58
CA THR A 304 1.87 64.34 5.42
C THR A 304 1.39 64.19 3.98
N GLY A 305 2.15 64.70 3.00
CA GLY A 305 1.83 64.58 1.57
C GLY A 305 1.92 63.15 1.05
N SER A 306 2.91 62.40 1.54
CA SER A 306 3.09 60.97 1.25
C SER A 306 1.95 60.15 1.85
N GLN A 307 1.58 60.41 3.10
CA GLN A 307 0.43 59.77 3.73
C GLN A 307 -0.89 60.10 3.01
N ALA A 308 -1.07 61.34 2.55
CA ALA A 308 -2.25 61.73 1.77
C ALA A 308 -2.33 60.97 0.43
N LYS A 309 -1.19 60.74 -0.25
CA LYS A 309 -1.13 59.89 -1.46
C LYS A 309 -1.46 58.43 -1.16
N VAL A 310 -0.92 57.87 -0.08
CA VAL A 310 -1.21 56.49 0.34
C VAL A 310 -2.69 56.34 0.68
N ASN A 311 -3.25 57.27 1.47
CA ASN A 311 -4.67 57.28 1.81
C ASN A 311 -5.55 57.46 0.56
N ALA A 312 -5.14 58.30 -0.40
CA ALA A 312 -5.87 58.46 -1.65
C ALA A 312 -5.82 57.21 -2.53
N HIS A 313 -4.68 56.50 -2.57
CA HIS A 313 -4.52 55.23 -3.28
C HIS A 313 -5.32 54.10 -2.61
N GLU A 314 -5.24 53.98 -1.29
CA GLU A 314 -6.00 53.01 -0.48
C GLU A 314 -7.51 53.16 -0.68
N ASN A 315 -7.97 54.40 -0.83
CA ASN A 315 -9.38 54.70 -1.10
C ASN A 315 -9.75 54.63 -2.59
N LYS A 316 -8.80 54.43 -3.51
CA LYS A 316 -9.04 54.32 -4.95
C LYS A 316 -9.50 52.90 -5.31
N LYS A 317 -10.78 52.63 -5.05
CA LYS A 317 -11.46 51.36 -5.40
C LYS A 317 -12.01 51.34 -6.82
N THR A 318 -11.79 52.39 -7.60
CA THR A 318 -12.26 52.47 -8.98
C THR A 318 -11.35 51.64 -9.88
N ASN A 319 -11.95 50.81 -10.72
CA ASN A 319 -11.24 50.01 -11.71
C ASN A 319 -10.81 50.92 -12.87
N PRO A 320 -9.53 51.32 -12.97
CA PRO A 320 -9.11 52.39 -13.88
C PRO A 320 -9.17 51.98 -15.36
N HIS A 321 -9.22 50.68 -15.64
CA HIS A 321 -9.36 50.12 -16.99
C HIS A 321 -10.73 49.49 -17.23
N ALA A 322 -11.65 49.62 -16.26
CA ALA A 322 -12.99 49.01 -16.28
C ALA A 322 -13.02 47.51 -16.63
N VAL A 323 -11.91 46.80 -16.42
CA VAL A 323 -11.80 45.37 -16.75
C VAL A 323 -12.80 44.55 -15.94
N THR A 324 -13.67 43.81 -16.62
CA THR A 324 -14.75 43.06 -15.97
C THR A 324 -14.24 41.73 -15.43
N LYS A 325 -14.93 41.16 -14.43
CA LYS A 325 -14.62 39.83 -13.90
C LYS A 325 -14.58 38.76 -15.01
N THR A 326 -15.40 38.92 -16.04
CA THR A 326 -15.42 38.06 -17.22
C THR A 326 -14.11 38.12 -18.01
N GLN A 327 -13.55 39.31 -18.21
CA GLN A 327 -12.31 39.49 -18.99
C GLN A 327 -11.09 38.84 -18.34
N VAL A 328 -11.08 38.70 -17.02
CA VAL A 328 -10.02 38.03 -16.26
C VAL A 328 -10.37 36.59 -15.88
N GLY A 329 -11.48 36.05 -16.39
CA GLY A 329 -11.91 34.67 -16.13
C GLY A 329 -12.38 34.40 -14.69
N LEU A 330 -12.77 35.44 -13.96
CA LEU A 330 -13.24 35.39 -12.56
C LEU A 330 -14.73 35.72 -12.44
N SER A 331 -15.51 35.66 -13.54
CA SER A 331 -16.94 35.98 -13.53
C SER A 331 -17.75 35.04 -12.64
N GLU A 332 -17.32 33.79 -12.54
CA GLU A 332 -17.96 32.75 -11.71
C GLU A 332 -17.40 32.70 -10.29
N VAL A 333 -16.50 33.64 -9.93
CA VAL A 333 -15.89 33.70 -8.59
C VAL A 333 -16.58 34.78 -7.77
N ASP A 334 -17.35 34.32 -6.78
CA ASP A 334 -17.98 35.16 -5.78
C ASP A 334 -16.93 35.83 -4.89
N ASN A 335 -17.09 37.12 -4.60
CA ASN A 335 -16.15 37.88 -3.79
C ASN A 335 -16.48 37.70 -2.31
N ILE A 336 -16.18 36.53 -1.77
CA ILE A 336 -16.45 36.16 -0.38
C ILE A 336 -15.21 36.48 0.45
N LYS A 337 -15.39 37.15 1.60
CA LYS A 337 -14.30 37.54 2.50
C LYS A 337 -13.60 36.28 3.01
N GLN A 338 -12.35 36.04 2.61
CA GLN A 338 -11.55 34.93 3.12
C GLN A 338 -11.31 35.09 4.63
N ALA A 339 -11.41 33.98 5.36
CA ALA A 339 -11.17 33.93 6.80
C ALA A 339 -9.72 34.34 7.13
N THR A 340 -9.55 35.03 8.25
CA THR A 340 -8.26 35.41 8.80
C THR A 340 -7.50 34.18 9.27
N LYS A 341 -6.16 34.25 9.28
CA LYS A 341 -5.30 33.13 9.69
C LYS A 341 -5.59 32.62 11.10
N ALA A 342 -6.04 33.50 12.00
CA ALA A 342 -6.44 33.14 13.35
C ALA A 342 -7.70 32.24 13.36
N GLU A 343 -8.66 32.50 12.48
CA GLU A 343 -9.87 31.69 12.30
C GLU A 343 -9.55 30.33 11.67
N PHE A 344 -8.57 30.27 10.78
CA PHE A 344 -8.09 29.01 10.19
C PHE A 344 -7.40 28.11 11.23
N ASP A 345 -6.57 28.69 12.10
CA ASP A 345 -5.78 27.93 13.08
C ASP A 345 -6.60 27.43 14.28
N THR A 346 -7.81 27.95 14.52
CA THR A 346 -8.72 27.52 15.61
C THR A 346 -9.68 26.39 15.24
N HIS A 347 -9.70 25.94 13.98
CA HIS A 347 -10.61 24.89 13.53
C HIS A 347 -10.13 23.47 13.92
N LYS A 348 -10.04 23.16 15.22
CA LYS A 348 -9.98 21.77 15.69
C LYS A 348 -11.40 21.23 15.81
N ALA A 349 -11.65 20.11 15.12
CA ALA A 349 -12.97 19.51 14.95
C ALA A 349 -13.63 19.20 16.31
N VAL A 350 -14.73 19.89 16.61
CA VAL A 350 -15.61 19.52 17.73
C VAL A 350 -16.51 18.39 17.25
N VAL A 351 -16.32 17.21 17.85
CA VAL A 351 -17.14 16.02 17.59
C VAL A 351 -18.48 16.17 18.29
N ALA A 352 -19.56 16.21 17.51
CA ALA A 352 -20.90 16.43 18.05
C ALA A 352 -21.52 15.20 18.74
N SER A 353 -20.96 13.99 18.57
CA SER A 353 -21.43 12.79 19.28
C SER A 353 -20.47 11.60 19.14
N PRO A 354 -20.38 10.69 20.14
CA PRO A 354 -19.51 9.50 20.10
C PRO A 354 -19.84 8.52 18.97
N THR A 355 -20.96 8.69 18.27
CA THR A 355 -21.44 7.83 17.17
C THR A 355 -21.48 8.55 15.81
N THR A 356 -21.07 9.82 15.74
CA THR A 356 -21.11 10.61 14.50
C THR A 356 -19.91 11.53 14.41
N LEU A 357 -19.13 11.41 13.33
CA LEU A 357 -18.07 12.35 12.98
C LEU A 357 -18.65 13.35 11.98
N GLY A 358 -19.16 14.48 12.50
CA GLY A 358 -19.94 15.42 11.69
C GLY A 358 -21.26 14.81 11.23
N HIS A 359 -21.49 14.75 9.92
CA HIS A 359 -22.72 14.18 9.32
C HIS A 359 -22.62 12.69 8.97
N VAL A 360 -21.45 12.08 9.14
CA VAL A 360 -21.26 10.66 8.83
C VAL A 360 -21.62 9.84 10.06
N LYS A 361 -22.62 8.96 9.92
CA LYS A 361 -22.98 7.98 10.95
C LYS A 361 -21.86 6.95 11.04
N VAL A 362 -21.22 6.89 12.19
CA VAL A 362 -20.14 5.96 12.46
C VAL A 362 -20.78 4.64 12.92
N GLY A 363 -20.32 3.53 12.35
CA GLY A 363 -20.85 2.20 12.67
C GLY A 363 -20.66 1.86 14.15
N THR A 364 -21.50 0.98 14.69
CA THR A 364 -21.55 0.65 16.13
C THR A 364 -20.24 0.11 16.72
N ASN A 365 -19.29 -0.30 15.88
CA ASN A 365 -18.00 -0.86 16.28
C ASN A 365 -16.88 0.19 16.33
N LEU A 366 -17.20 1.46 16.08
CA LEU A 366 -16.27 2.57 16.07
C LEU A 366 -16.84 3.67 16.99
N THR A 367 -16.00 4.22 17.86
CA THR A 367 -16.30 5.37 18.71
C THR A 367 -15.48 6.57 18.28
N VAL A 368 -16.11 7.74 18.30
CA VAL A 368 -15.41 8.99 18.02
C VAL A 368 -14.89 9.58 19.34
N THR A 369 -13.57 9.75 19.45
CA THR A 369 -12.96 10.41 20.62
C THR A 369 -13.15 11.92 20.54
N ALA A 370 -12.99 12.60 21.68
CA ALA A 370 -13.25 14.05 21.81
C ALA A 370 -12.42 14.94 20.86
N ASP A 371 -11.31 14.43 20.32
CA ASP A 371 -10.42 15.10 19.38
C ASP A 371 -10.73 14.83 17.90
N GLY A 372 -11.80 14.08 17.59
CA GLY A 372 -12.18 13.79 16.20
C GLY A 372 -11.56 12.55 15.60
N THR A 373 -10.80 11.77 16.38
CA THR A 373 -10.27 10.50 15.88
C THR A 373 -11.31 9.38 16.01
N LEU A 374 -11.36 8.51 14.99
CA LEU A 374 -12.18 7.31 15.01
C LEU A 374 -11.36 6.23 15.69
N ASN A 375 -11.78 5.84 16.89
CA ASN A 375 -11.24 4.69 17.55
C ASN A 375 -12.14 3.49 17.25
N ALA A 376 -11.56 2.33 16.93
CA ALA A 376 -12.36 1.13 17.00
C ALA A 376 -12.65 0.91 18.49
N SER A 377 -13.90 1.12 18.91
CA SER A 377 -14.29 0.65 20.23
C SER A 377 -13.89 -0.81 20.26
N GLY A 378 -13.09 -1.21 21.26
CA GLY A 378 -12.68 -2.59 21.49
C GLY A 378 -13.86 -3.48 21.84
N GLY A 379 -14.91 -3.46 21.03
CA GLY A 379 -15.92 -4.49 20.98
C GLY A 379 -15.19 -5.77 20.66
N SER A 380 -15.24 -6.67 21.63
CA SER A 380 -14.74 -8.03 21.53
C SER A 380 -15.10 -8.57 20.14
N VAL A 381 -14.08 -8.96 19.36
CA VAL A 381 -14.34 -9.73 18.14
C VAL A 381 -15.16 -10.94 18.58
N PRO A 382 -16.37 -11.17 18.03
CA PRO A 382 -17.24 -12.23 18.48
C PRO A 382 -16.53 -13.58 18.43
N ASP A 383 -16.82 -14.45 19.40
CA ASP A 383 -16.30 -15.81 19.41
C ASP A 383 -16.68 -16.54 18.11
N ALA A 384 -15.80 -17.44 17.67
CA ALA A 384 -16.03 -18.21 16.46
C ALA A 384 -17.36 -18.98 16.52
N SER A 385 -18.17 -18.87 15.46
CA SER A 385 -19.42 -19.59 15.31
C SER A 385 -19.45 -20.37 13.99
N THR A 386 -19.98 -21.60 14.03
CA THR A 386 -20.18 -22.45 12.83
C THR A 386 -21.49 -22.12 12.10
N THR A 387 -22.35 -21.28 12.68
CA THR A 387 -23.68 -20.96 12.15
C THR A 387 -23.78 -19.56 11.54
N VAL A 388 -22.78 -18.69 11.76
CA VAL A 388 -22.80 -17.30 11.30
C VAL A 388 -21.46 -16.93 10.66
N LYS A 389 -21.49 -16.37 9.45
CA LYS A 389 -20.29 -15.84 8.77
C LYS A 389 -19.77 -14.61 9.54
N GLY A 390 -18.50 -14.62 9.95
CA GLY A 390 -17.91 -13.54 10.76
C GLY A 390 -16.37 -13.51 10.75
N ILE A 391 -15.80 -12.57 11.52
CA ILE A 391 -14.36 -12.43 11.76
C ILE A 391 -14.01 -13.25 13.01
N VAL A 392 -12.99 -14.10 12.93
CA VAL A 392 -12.56 -14.99 14.03
C VAL A 392 -11.19 -14.57 14.53
N LYS A 393 -11.02 -14.54 15.86
CA LYS A 393 -9.73 -14.26 16.49
C LYS A 393 -8.75 -15.42 16.26
N LEU A 394 -7.50 -15.08 15.93
CA LEU A 394 -6.46 -16.06 15.63
C LEU A 394 -5.52 -16.30 16.82
N ASN A 395 -5.05 -17.54 16.97
CA ASN A 395 -4.17 -17.99 18.07
C ASN A 395 -2.96 -18.77 17.52
N ASP A 396 -1.76 -18.40 17.98
CA ASP A 396 -0.48 -19.01 17.60
C ASP A 396 -0.02 -20.15 18.53
N ALA A 397 -0.73 -20.40 19.64
CA ALA A 397 -0.32 -21.39 20.63
C ALA A 397 -0.52 -22.83 20.14
N LEU A 398 0.51 -23.66 20.28
CA LEU A 398 0.51 -25.08 19.84
C LEU A 398 -0.23 -26.02 20.80
N ASN A 399 -0.59 -25.54 21.99
CA ASN A 399 -1.23 -26.29 23.06
C ASN A 399 -2.54 -25.64 23.57
N SER A 400 -3.17 -24.80 22.73
CA SER A 400 -4.42 -24.14 23.11
C SER A 400 -5.56 -25.15 23.24
N SER A 401 -6.38 -25.01 24.28
CA SER A 401 -7.65 -25.72 24.45
C SER A 401 -8.87 -24.86 24.12
N LEU A 402 -8.66 -23.63 23.66
CA LEU A 402 -9.74 -22.69 23.32
C LEU A 402 -10.45 -23.14 22.05
N THR A 403 -11.77 -23.30 22.13
CA THR A 403 -12.64 -23.65 20.99
C THR A 403 -13.22 -22.41 20.30
N THR A 404 -13.00 -21.22 20.85
CA THR A 404 -13.55 -19.94 20.39
C THR A 404 -12.58 -19.14 19.51
N GLU A 405 -11.33 -19.59 19.37
CA GLU A 405 -10.29 -18.97 18.54
C GLU A 405 -9.82 -19.96 17.47
N ALA A 406 -9.45 -19.45 16.29
CA ALA A 406 -8.89 -20.27 15.21
C ALA A 406 -7.36 -20.30 15.27
N ALA A 407 -6.76 -21.44 14.97
CA ALA A 407 -5.30 -21.55 14.87
C ALA A 407 -4.77 -20.74 13.68
N THR A 408 -3.62 -20.08 13.83
CA THR A 408 -2.95 -19.45 12.68
C THR A 408 -2.29 -20.47 11.77
N ALA A 409 -2.04 -20.04 10.53
CA ALA A 409 -1.23 -20.80 9.58
C ALA A 409 0.15 -21.16 10.15
N ASN A 410 0.74 -20.28 10.98
CA ASN A 410 2.01 -20.52 11.66
C ASN A 410 1.89 -21.65 12.69
N ALA A 411 0.89 -21.61 13.58
CA ALA A 411 0.63 -22.69 14.54
C ALA A 411 0.36 -24.03 13.84
N VAL A 412 -0.45 -24.03 12.79
CA VAL A 412 -0.75 -25.24 12.00
C VAL A 412 0.51 -25.79 11.34
N LYS A 413 1.35 -24.92 10.75
CA LYS A 413 2.62 -25.32 10.15
C LYS A 413 3.56 -25.90 11.21
N GLN A 414 3.73 -25.24 12.35
CA GLN A 414 4.60 -25.70 13.43
C GLN A 414 4.14 -27.05 14.00
N VAL A 415 2.83 -27.26 14.21
CA VAL A 415 2.29 -28.57 14.60
C VAL A 415 2.59 -29.62 13.52
N ASN A 416 2.45 -29.29 12.23
CA ASN A 416 2.73 -30.23 11.16
C ASN A 416 4.22 -30.54 11.00
N ASP A 417 5.10 -29.56 11.20
CA ASP A 417 6.55 -29.74 11.20
C ASP A 417 6.99 -30.57 12.42
N LEU A 418 6.39 -30.34 13.60
CA LEU A 418 6.61 -31.17 14.79
C LEU A 418 6.12 -32.61 14.56
N LYS A 419 4.99 -32.80 13.88
CA LYS A 419 4.51 -34.15 13.49
C LYS A 419 5.46 -34.84 12.53
N ALA A 420 5.98 -34.12 11.53
CA ALA A 420 6.92 -34.66 10.55
C ALA A 420 8.25 -35.10 11.18
N ASN A 421 8.64 -34.47 12.29
CA ASN A 421 9.91 -34.73 12.98
C ASN A 421 9.76 -35.55 14.27
N LYS A 422 8.55 -36.02 14.63
CA LYS A 422 8.34 -36.84 15.83
C LYS A 422 8.65 -38.30 15.52
N SER A 423 9.86 -38.73 15.90
CA SER A 423 10.24 -40.15 15.84
C SER A 423 9.29 -41.03 16.66
N GLN A 424 9.10 -42.27 16.19
CA GLN A 424 8.34 -43.31 16.90
C GLN A 424 8.86 -43.49 18.34
N GLU A 425 7.97 -43.64 19.31
CA GLU A 425 8.36 -43.96 20.69
C GLU A 425 9.01 -45.35 20.79
N SER A 426 9.96 -45.50 21.69
CA SER A 426 10.57 -46.80 22.00
C SER A 426 9.50 -47.84 22.39
N GLN A 427 9.70 -49.09 21.97
CA GLN A 427 8.80 -50.18 22.31
C GLN A 427 8.85 -50.48 23.80
N ILE A 428 7.67 -50.67 24.41
CA ILE A 428 7.49 -51.06 25.80
C ILE A 428 7.01 -52.50 25.82
N SER A 429 7.75 -53.37 26.52
CA SER A 429 7.30 -54.74 26.82
C SER A 429 6.22 -54.71 27.90
N ILE A 430 5.11 -55.40 27.65
CA ILE A 430 3.99 -55.50 28.57
C ILE A 430 4.09 -56.81 29.34
N SER A 431 4.01 -56.74 30.67
CA SER A 431 3.98 -57.94 31.53
C SER A 431 2.66 -58.69 31.36
N LEU A 432 2.77 -59.99 31.07
CA LEU A 432 1.63 -60.90 30.97
C LEU A 432 1.20 -61.38 32.36
N GLN A 433 -0.09 -61.63 32.52
CA GLN A 433 -0.74 -61.93 33.80
C GLN A 433 -1.36 -63.33 33.76
N ASN A 434 -1.89 -63.84 34.89
CA ASN A 434 -2.76 -65.02 34.96
C ASN A 434 -2.30 -66.27 34.19
N GLY A 435 -1.01 -66.58 34.21
CA GLY A 435 -0.44 -67.77 33.58
C GLY A 435 -0.23 -67.66 32.06
N TRP A 436 -0.48 -66.48 31.47
CA TRP A 436 -0.15 -66.20 30.08
C TRP A 436 1.36 -65.98 29.92
N GLY A 437 1.95 -66.57 28.87
CA GLY A 437 3.36 -66.42 28.53
C GLY A 437 3.56 -65.73 27.17
N GLY A 438 4.81 -65.47 26.78
CA GLY A 438 5.12 -64.88 25.48
C GLY A 438 5.67 -63.46 25.56
N ASN A 439 5.57 -62.73 24.45
CA ASN A 439 6.12 -61.39 24.30
C ASN A 439 5.06 -60.48 23.67
N LEU A 440 4.56 -59.54 24.47
CA LEU A 440 3.62 -58.51 24.04
C LEU A 440 4.27 -57.14 24.20
N ARG A 441 4.19 -56.30 23.19
CA ARG A 441 4.79 -54.96 23.17
C ARG A 441 3.81 -53.92 22.68
N CYS A 442 4.01 -52.69 23.11
CA CYS A 442 3.32 -51.55 22.52
C CYS A 442 4.25 -50.35 22.32
N TYR A 443 3.88 -49.46 21.41
CA TYR A 443 4.48 -48.14 21.26
C TYR A 443 3.45 -47.15 20.69
N LYS A 444 3.70 -45.84 20.80
CA LYS A 444 2.94 -44.85 20.03
C LYS A 444 3.71 -44.49 18.78
N ASN A 445 3.02 -44.55 17.65
CA ASN A 445 3.58 -44.00 16.42
C ASN A 445 3.61 -42.46 16.47
N GLN A 446 4.17 -41.84 15.44
CA GLN A 446 4.26 -40.37 15.30
C GLN A 446 2.89 -39.66 15.39
N PHE A 447 1.79 -40.36 15.16
CA PHE A 447 0.42 -39.84 15.22
C PHE A 447 -0.25 -40.04 16.59
N GLY A 448 0.45 -40.58 17.58
CA GLY A 448 -0.11 -40.89 18.91
C GLY A 448 -1.04 -42.11 18.93
N VAL A 449 -1.12 -42.85 17.83
CA VAL A 449 -1.86 -44.12 17.75
C VAL A 449 -1.02 -45.19 18.43
N VAL A 450 -1.63 -45.90 19.37
CA VAL A 450 -0.99 -47.02 20.06
C VAL A 450 -0.97 -48.22 19.12
N GLN A 451 0.21 -48.76 18.87
CA GLN A 451 0.44 -50.02 18.18
C GLN A 451 0.70 -51.08 19.24
N LEU A 452 -0.12 -52.12 19.27
CA LEU A 452 -0.02 -53.26 20.17
C LEU A 452 0.26 -54.50 19.34
N PHE A 453 1.39 -55.16 19.60
CA PHE A 453 1.78 -56.31 18.81
C PHE A 453 2.60 -57.31 19.61
N GLY A 454 2.54 -58.58 19.22
CA GLY A 454 3.34 -59.63 19.83
C GLY A 454 2.61 -60.97 19.87
N MET A 455 3.32 -62.00 20.34
CA MET A 455 2.78 -63.34 20.47
C MET A 455 2.56 -63.67 21.94
N VAL A 456 1.34 -64.04 22.28
CA VAL A 456 0.97 -64.53 23.61
C VAL A 456 0.75 -66.03 23.54
N THR A 457 1.37 -66.77 24.44
CA THR A 457 1.31 -68.22 24.53
C THR A 457 0.36 -68.67 25.64
N VAL A 458 -0.39 -69.72 25.35
CA VAL A 458 -1.29 -70.37 26.30
C VAL A 458 -0.43 -71.19 27.27
N GLY A 459 -0.30 -70.74 28.51
CA GLY A 459 0.44 -71.46 29.56
C GLY A 459 -0.40 -72.57 30.20
N SER A 460 -0.03 -72.99 31.42
CA SER A 460 -0.84 -73.93 32.21
C SER A 460 -2.08 -73.22 32.77
N LEU A 461 -3.24 -73.47 32.15
CA LEU A 461 -4.59 -72.98 32.51
C LEU A 461 -4.75 -71.44 32.51
N PRO A 462 -4.60 -70.76 31.35
CA PRO A 462 -4.87 -69.34 31.28
C PRO A 462 -6.36 -69.06 31.51
N SER A 463 -6.65 -68.16 32.44
CA SER A 463 -8.01 -67.64 32.65
C SER A 463 -7.96 -66.12 32.90
N GLY A 464 -8.99 -65.40 32.44
CA GLY A 464 -9.12 -63.96 32.66
C GLY A 464 -8.16 -63.11 31.83
N THR A 465 -7.65 -62.03 32.44
CA THR A 465 -6.87 -60.97 31.79
C THR A 465 -5.51 -61.49 31.29
N ILE A 466 -5.20 -61.21 30.02
CA ILE A 466 -3.91 -61.49 29.38
C ILE A 466 -2.83 -60.53 29.88
N ALA A 467 -3.14 -59.23 29.85
CA ALA A 467 -2.25 -58.17 30.30
C ALA A 467 -3.02 -56.87 30.56
N THR A 468 -2.35 -55.91 31.20
CA THR A 468 -2.85 -54.54 31.38
C THR A 468 -1.89 -53.55 30.75
N LEU A 469 -2.38 -52.68 29.87
CA LEU A 469 -1.60 -51.59 29.28
C LEU A 469 -1.22 -50.53 30.33
N PRO A 470 0.00 -49.94 30.23
CA PRO A 470 0.39 -48.79 31.05
C PRO A 470 -0.58 -47.62 30.85
N ILE A 471 -0.77 -46.79 31.89
CA ILE A 471 -1.78 -45.71 31.92
C ILE A 471 -1.74 -44.80 30.67
N GLY A 472 -0.56 -44.48 30.16
CA GLY A 472 -0.41 -43.66 28.95
C GLY A 472 -0.77 -44.33 27.62
N TYR A 473 -1.11 -45.63 27.61
CA TYR A 473 -1.39 -46.43 26.41
C TYR A 473 -2.80 -47.05 26.44
N ARG A 474 -3.65 -46.64 27.39
CA ARG A 474 -5.01 -47.16 27.54
C ARG A 474 -5.98 -46.41 26.63
N PRO A 475 -6.91 -47.09 25.95
CA PRO A 475 -7.90 -46.39 25.13
C PRO A 475 -8.97 -45.71 25.99
N VAL A 476 -9.61 -44.68 25.44
CA VAL A 476 -10.78 -44.02 26.05
C VAL A 476 -12.01 -44.93 26.01
N ASN A 477 -12.19 -45.70 24.94
CA ASN A 477 -13.34 -46.60 24.76
C ASN A 477 -12.91 -48.07 24.72
N ALA A 478 -13.85 -48.98 24.97
CA ALA A 478 -13.59 -50.39 24.79
C ALA A 478 -13.37 -50.71 23.29
N HIS A 479 -12.34 -51.49 22.99
CA HIS A 479 -11.99 -51.91 21.63
C HIS A 479 -12.03 -53.44 21.53
N PHE A 480 -12.89 -53.94 20.66
CA PHE A 480 -12.87 -55.34 20.24
C PHE A 480 -11.97 -55.50 19.03
N PHE A 481 -11.13 -56.53 19.03
CA PHE A 481 -10.31 -56.86 17.88
C PHE A 481 -10.09 -58.35 17.74
N SER A 482 -10.02 -58.78 16.48
CA SER A 482 -9.86 -60.18 16.12
C SER A 482 -8.37 -60.49 15.93
N SER A 483 -7.87 -61.46 16.67
CA SER A 483 -6.46 -61.88 16.65
C SER A 483 -6.35 -63.31 16.14
N PRO A 484 -5.49 -63.61 15.16
CA PRO A 484 -5.30 -64.96 14.69
C PRO A 484 -4.70 -65.86 15.78
N THR A 485 -5.22 -67.08 15.90
CA THR A 485 -4.62 -68.12 16.73
C THR A 485 -3.60 -68.92 15.91
N ALA A 486 -2.44 -69.18 16.48
CA ALA A 486 -1.36 -69.90 15.83
C ALA A 486 -1.70 -71.39 15.69
N SER A 487 -2.08 -71.81 14.48
CA SER A 487 -1.72 -73.14 13.96
C SER A 487 -1.45 -73.09 12.48
N SER A 488 -0.50 -73.90 12.03
CA SER A 488 -0.16 -74.22 10.63
C SER A 488 -1.22 -73.75 9.62
N ALA A 489 -1.07 -72.51 9.15
CA ALA A 489 -1.58 -71.84 7.94
C ALA A 489 -2.96 -72.19 7.32
N THR A 490 -3.80 -73.05 7.90
CA THR A 490 -4.86 -73.73 7.14
C THR A 490 -6.24 -73.69 7.79
N ASP A 491 -6.37 -73.28 9.05
CA ASP A 491 -7.66 -73.35 9.77
C ASP A 491 -8.31 -71.99 10.06
N GLY A 492 -7.66 -70.86 9.70
CA GLY A 492 -8.27 -69.51 9.69
C GLY A 492 -8.89 -69.01 11.01
N ARG A 493 -8.71 -69.71 12.14
CA ARG A 493 -9.40 -69.39 13.39
C ARG A 493 -8.82 -68.14 14.04
N THR A 494 -9.65 -67.12 14.15
CA THR A 494 -9.38 -65.91 14.92
C THR A 494 -10.10 -65.95 16.26
N MET A 495 -9.55 -65.28 17.26
CA MET A 495 -10.16 -65.10 18.58
C MET A 495 -10.38 -63.62 18.81
N GLU A 496 -11.55 -63.27 19.33
CA GLU A 496 -11.85 -61.89 19.67
C GLU A 496 -11.29 -61.54 21.05
N LEU A 497 -10.59 -60.43 21.09
CA LEU A 497 -10.03 -59.83 22.29
C LEU A 497 -10.76 -58.54 22.58
N LEU A 498 -11.09 -58.33 23.85
CA LEU A 498 -11.63 -57.09 24.36
C LEU A 498 -10.53 -56.35 25.12
N LEU A 499 -10.17 -55.17 24.61
CA LEU A 499 -9.37 -54.19 25.32
C LEU A 499 -10.29 -53.15 25.97
N ARG A 500 -10.23 -53.04 27.30
CA ARG A 500 -11.07 -52.13 28.08
C ARG A 500 -10.38 -50.78 28.35
N PRO A 501 -11.13 -49.73 28.71
CA PRO A 501 -10.55 -48.42 29.07
C PRO A 501 -9.60 -48.45 30.28
N ASP A 502 -9.73 -49.44 31.16
CA ASP A 502 -8.79 -49.68 32.26
C ASP A 502 -7.45 -50.30 31.79
N GLY A 503 -7.30 -50.55 30.49
CA GLY A 503 -6.13 -51.12 29.85
C GLY A 503 -6.09 -52.64 29.86
N THR A 504 -7.07 -53.33 30.44
CA THR A 504 -7.07 -54.79 30.50
C THR A 504 -7.44 -55.42 29.15
N ILE A 505 -6.68 -56.43 28.75
CA ILE A 505 -6.94 -57.23 27.55
C ILE A 505 -7.48 -58.58 28.00
N THR A 506 -8.71 -58.91 27.63
CA THR A 506 -9.38 -60.15 28.00
C THR A 506 -9.84 -60.90 26.74
N PRO A 507 -9.63 -62.22 26.65
CA PRO A 507 -10.20 -63.01 25.56
C PRO A 507 -11.68 -63.30 25.82
N ASN A 508 -12.44 -63.47 24.74
CA ASN A 508 -13.86 -63.84 24.84
C ASN A 508 -14.08 -65.33 25.18
N ALA A 509 -13.04 -66.17 25.08
CA ALA A 509 -13.04 -67.58 25.47
C ALA A 509 -11.61 -68.06 25.80
N THR A 510 -11.47 -69.20 26.48
CA THR A 510 -10.15 -69.80 26.76
C THR A 510 -9.55 -70.34 25.45
N PRO A 511 -8.40 -69.82 24.97
CA PRO A 511 -7.80 -70.32 23.75
C PRO A 511 -7.15 -71.69 23.96
N LEU A 512 -7.16 -72.50 22.91
CA LEU A 512 -6.46 -73.78 22.86
C LEU A 512 -5.06 -73.67 22.21
N LYS A 513 -4.70 -72.48 21.69
CA LYS A 513 -3.46 -72.21 20.94
C LYS A 513 -2.95 -70.80 21.17
N ASN A 514 -1.66 -70.56 20.90
CA ASN A 514 -1.03 -69.24 21.02
C ASN A 514 -1.76 -68.20 20.15
N ILE A 515 -1.72 -66.93 20.54
CA ILE A 515 -2.43 -65.84 19.88
C ILE A 515 -1.40 -64.84 19.40
N TYR A 516 -1.50 -64.45 18.13
CA TYR A 516 -0.76 -63.31 17.62
C TYR A 516 -1.63 -62.07 17.73
N ILE A 517 -1.21 -61.12 18.56
CA ILE A 517 -1.85 -59.84 18.73
C ILE A 517 -1.18 -58.87 17.77
N GLU A 518 -1.97 -58.22 16.93
CA GLU A 518 -1.57 -57.06 16.15
C GLU A 518 -2.79 -56.15 16.04
N ASN A 519 -2.73 -55.00 16.70
CA ASN A 519 -3.83 -54.06 16.74
C ASN A 519 -3.32 -52.62 16.85
N SER A 520 -4.12 -51.70 16.32
CA SER A 520 -3.85 -50.27 16.48
C SER A 520 -5.12 -49.54 16.88
N PHE A 521 -5.00 -48.64 17.86
CA PHE A 521 -6.11 -47.85 18.36
C PHE A 521 -5.65 -46.45 18.78
N ARG A 522 -6.59 -45.51 18.75
CA ARG A 522 -6.37 -44.14 19.24
C ARG A 522 -6.66 -44.11 20.74
N LEU A 523 -5.89 -43.30 21.46
CA LEU A 523 -6.17 -43.00 22.86
C LEU A 523 -7.54 -42.34 22.97
#